data_AF-A0A1D1ZL79-F1
#
_entry.id   AF-A0A1D1ZL79-F1
#
_cell.length_a   1.000
_cell.length_b   1.000
_cell.length_c   1.000
_cell.angle_alpha   90.00
_cell.angle_beta   90.00
_cell.angle_gamma   90.00
#
_symmetry.space_group_name_H-M   'P 1'
#
loop_
_entity.id
_entity.type
_entity.pdbx_description
1 polymer ?
#
loop_
_entity_poly.entity_id
_entity_poly.type
_entity_poly.pdbx_seq_one_letter_code
_entity_poly.pdbx_strand_id
1 'polypeptide(L)'
;RRILWYVVLSSYFHVSLLSFLLCSAEDKRASCSILLSSTYRLNHQLVGWVGWSNPFIASTSPRRRSTPFPAIAMPMERSTSSPLPLALLSFLLFLPILHGKFTGGAGTADGSEEWGYVAVRPKAHMFWWLYRSPHRVDDGSTPWPTVLWLQGGPGASGVGLGNFLEIGLLDVDLNPRNSTWLQRADLLFVDSPVGTGYSYVEDDTALVKTDQEGAADLTALLKKLFNENEQLQRSPLYVIAESYGGKFAVTLGLSVVEAIRAGELKLQLGGVVLGDSWISPEDFVFSWGPLLRDVSRLDLDGLESANRLG
;
A
#
# COMPACT_ATOMS: atom_id res chain seq x y z
N ARG A 1 5.33 -16.00 24.05
CA ARG A 1 5.47 -14.54 24.22
C ARG A 1 6.26 -14.02 23.02
N ARG A 2 5.64 -13.30 22.09
CA ARG A 2 6.34 -12.64 20.98
C ARG A 2 6.05 -11.16 21.11
N ILE A 3 7.11 -10.39 21.29
CA ILE A 3 7.12 -8.94 21.37
C ILE A 3 6.79 -8.41 19.96
N LEU A 4 5.82 -7.51 19.85
CA LEU A 4 5.53 -6.81 18.61
C LEU A 4 6.44 -5.59 18.56
N TRP A 5 7.40 -5.59 17.63
CA TRP A 5 8.34 -4.50 17.45
C TRP A 5 7.76 -3.52 16.42
N TYR A 6 7.76 -2.25 16.78
CA TYR A 6 7.51 -1.14 15.85
C TYR A 6 8.82 -0.40 15.62
N VAL A 7 9.04 0.07 14.40
CA VAL A 7 10.12 1.03 14.10
C VAL A 7 9.45 2.29 13.57
N VAL A 8 9.63 3.42 14.27
CA VAL A 8 9.22 4.73 13.77
C VAL A 8 10.41 5.31 13.01
N LEU A 9 10.21 5.73 11.77
CA LEU A 9 11.16 6.51 10.99
C LEU A 9 10.59 7.91 10.88
N SER A 10 11.37 8.94 11.21
CA SER A 10 10.97 10.32 10.97
C SER A 10 12.05 11.03 10.17
N SER A 11 11.65 11.68 9.09
CA SER A 11 12.54 12.42 8.21
C SER A 11 12.33 13.92 8.39
N TYR A 12 13.19 14.57 9.17
CA TYR A 12 13.16 16.03 9.28
C TYR A 12 14.07 16.68 8.21
N PHE A 13 13.58 17.74 7.58
CA PHE A 13 14.26 18.46 6.51
C PHE A 13 15.74 18.77 6.84
N HIS A 14 16.61 18.41 5.89
CA HIS A 14 18.08 18.54 5.90
C HIS A 14 18.89 17.70 6.90
N VAL A 15 18.26 16.90 7.76
CA VAL A 15 18.94 15.88 8.57
C VAL A 15 18.05 14.64 8.65
N SER A 16 18.36 13.61 7.87
CA SER A 16 17.80 12.28 8.09
C SER A 16 18.31 11.75 9.43
N LEU A 17 17.54 11.98 10.50
CA LEU A 17 17.80 11.39 11.80
C LEU A 17 17.00 10.08 11.86
N LEU A 18 17.67 8.95 11.58
CA LEU A 18 17.09 7.65 11.88
C LEU A 18 16.97 7.53 13.40
N SER A 19 15.77 7.80 13.91
CA SER A 19 15.46 7.62 15.32
C SER A 19 14.76 6.27 15.49
N PHE A 20 15.46 5.25 15.96
CA PHE A 20 14.83 3.97 16.24
C PHE A 20 14.03 4.07 17.54
N LEU A 21 12.70 4.14 17.46
CA LEU A 21 11.83 3.93 18.61
C LEU A 21 11.58 2.43 18.77
N LEU A 22 12.14 1.81 19.80
CA LEU A 22 11.84 0.44 20.20
C LEU A 22 10.75 0.47 21.27
N CYS A 23 9.55 -0.01 20.94
CA CYS A 23 8.47 -0.20 21.90
C CYS A 23 8.20 -1.69 22.10
N SER A 24 8.12 -2.12 23.36
CA SER A 24 7.66 -3.45 23.76
C SER A 24 6.31 -3.30 24.45
N ALA A 25 5.34 -4.14 24.07
CA ALA A 25 4.03 -4.20 24.71
C ALA A 25 3.91 -5.51 25.51
N GLU A 26 3.96 -5.42 26.84
CA GLU A 26 3.55 -6.48 27.76
C GLU A 26 2.40 -5.95 28.63
N ASP A 27 1.30 -6.74 28.72
CA ASP A 27 0.15 -6.54 29.62
C ASP A 27 -0.18 -5.08 29.98
N LYS A 28 -0.88 -4.39 29.08
CA LYS A 28 -1.47 -3.05 29.28
C LYS A 28 -0.50 -1.92 29.68
N ARG A 29 0.82 -2.12 29.59
CA ARG A 29 1.83 -1.05 29.67
C ARG A 29 2.73 -1.10 28.44
N ALA A 30 2.73 -0.02 27.66
CA ALA A 30 3.76 0.24 26.68
C ALA A 30 4.95 0.90 27.39
N SER A 31 6.17 0.43 27.12
CA SER A 31 7.41 1.13 27.46
C SER A 31 8.22 1.31 26.18
N CYS A 32 8.59 2.55 25.89
CA CYS A 32 9.41 2.90 24.72
C CYS A 32 10.74 3.48 25.19
N SER A 33 11.83 3.06 24.54
CA SER A 33 13.18 3.59 24.80
C SER A 33 13.74 4.17 23.51
N ILE A 34 14.30 5.38 23.59
CA ILE A 34 14.94 6.08 22.47
C ILE A 34 16.39 5.61 22.38
N LEU A 35 16.78 4.98 21.26
CA LEU A 35 18.17 4.69 20.93
C LEU A 35 18.59 5.62 19.78
N LEU A 36 19.40 6.64 20.10
CA LEU A 36 20.00 7.54 19.10
C LEU A 36 21.23 6.87 18.47
N SER A 37 21.28 6.81 17.13
CA SER A 37 22.49 6.43 16.38
C SER A 37 22.67 7.31 15.14
N SER A 38 23.83 7.99 15.09
CA SER A 38 24.52 8.71 14.00
C SER A 38 23.74 9.41 12.87
N THR A 39 24.07 10.68 12.64
CA THR A 39 23.61 11.53 11.53
C THR A 39 24.29 11.21 10.19
N TYR A 40 23.51 11.18 9.09
CA TYR A 40 24.03 11.21 7.72
C TYR A 40 23.58 12.48 7.00
N ARG A 41 24.49 13.09 6.22
CA ARG A 41 24.27 14.32 5.44
C ARG A 41 24.04 13.94 3.97
N LEU A 42 22.84 14.17 3.43
CA LEU A 42 22.51 13.97 2.01
C LEU A 42 22.67 15.29 1.22
N ASN A 43 23.33 15.21 0.06
CA ASN A 43 23.63 16.34 -0.83
C ASN A 43 22.38 16.87 -1.55
N HIS A 44 22.39 18.18 -1.81
CA HIS A 44 21.34 19.00 -2.42
C HIS A 44 20.78 18.46 -3.75
N GLN A 45 19.47 18.19 -3.79
CA GLN A 45 18.62 18.44 -4.96
C GLN A 45 17.26 19.00 -4.48
N LEU A 46 16.87 20.14 -5.04
CA LEU A 46 15.62 20.84 -4.77
C LEU A 46 14.46 20.09 -5.46
N VAL A 47 13.60 19.46 -4.67
CA VAL A 47 12.27 19.03 -5.12
C VAL A 47 11.28 20.13 -4.73
N GLY A 48 10.63 20.73 -5.72
CA GLY A 48 9.62 21.77 -5.54
C GLY A 48 8.33 21.21 -4.95
N TRP A 49 7.73 21.96 -4.04
CA TRP A 49 6.47 21.64 -3.37
C TRP A 49 5.26 21.93 -4.26
N VAL A 50 4.31 20.99 -4.34
CA VAL A 50 2.92 21.28 -4.73
C VAL A 50 2.14 21.58 -3.45
N GLY A 51 1.84 22.86 -3.24
CA GLY A 51 1.07 23.35 -2.10
C GLY A 51 -0.40 22.95 -2.21
N TRP A 52 -0.96 22.50 -1.09
CA TRP A 52 -2.39 22.27 -0.93
C TRP A 52 -3.11 23.62 -0.83
N SER A 53 -3.80 24.01 -1.91
CA SER A 53 -4.85 25.03 -1.86
C SER A 53 -6.17 24.39 -2.28
N ASN A 54 -7.07 24.22 -1.31
CA ASN A 54 -8.48 23.90 -1.55
C ASN A 54 -9.18 25.15 -2.13
N PRO A 55 -10.15 24.98 -3.04
CA PRO A 55 -11.52 25.22 -2.57
C PRO A 55 -12.54 24.20 -3.10
N PHE A 56 -13.36 23.71 -2.18
CA PHE A 56 -14.68 23.16 -2.46
C PHE A 56 -15.56 24.24 -3.10
N ILE A 57 -16.14 23.96 -4.28
CA ILE A 57 -17.41 24.55 -4.71
C ILE A 57 -18.31 23.41 -5.17
N ALA A 58 -19.38 23.18 -4.40
CA ALA A 58 -20.52 22.40 -4.84
C ALA A 58 -21.25 23.14 -5.96
N SER A 59 -21.51 22.48 -7.09
CA SER A 59 -22.49 22.96 -8.06
C SER A 59 -23.25 21.78 -8.68
N THR A 60 -24.55 21.81 -8.46
CA THR A 60 -25.61 20.93 -8.94
C THR A 60 -25.64 20.75 -10.47
N SER A 61 -26.11 19.58 -10.91
CA SER A 61 -26.35 19.23 -12.33
C SER A 61 -27.24 20.23 -13.08
N PRO A 62 -27.21 20.21 -14.43
CA PRO A 62 -28.31 19.56 -15.13
C PRO A 62 -27.92 18.74 -16.38
N ARG A 63 -28.78 17.75 -16.67
CA ARG A 63 -28.87 16.92 -17.88
C ARG A 63 -28.58 17.68 -19.19
N ARG A 64 -27.81 17.07 -20.10
CA ARG A 64 -28.29 16.68 -21.46
C ARG A 64 -27.27 15.92 -22.31
N ARG A 65 -27.80 14.82 -22.88
CA ARG A 65 -27.63 14.24 -24.23
C ARG A 65 -26.23 13.81 -24.70
N SER A 66 -26.14 12.49 -24.79
CA SER A 66 -25.30 11.66 -25.66
C SER A 66 -25.34 12.07 -27.14
N THR A 67 -24.16 12.19 -27.75
CA THR A 67 -23.92 11.89 -29.18
C THR A 67 -22.62 11.07 -29.31
N PRO A 68 -22.57 10.04 -30.18
CA PRO A 68 -21.45 9.11 -30.25
C PRO A 68 -20.39 9.52 -31.27
N PHE A 69 -19.12 9.22 -31.01
CA PHE A 69 -18.03 9.22 -32.00
C PHE A 69 -17.73 7.77 -32.47
N PRO A 70 -17.18 7.59 -33.67
CA PRO A 70 -17.60 6.52 -34.58
C PRO A 70 -16.75 5.25 -34.50
N ALA A 71 -17.43 4.13 -34.76
CA ALA A 71 -16.84 2.83 -35.01
C ALA A 71 -16.17 2.80 -36.40
N ILE A 72 -14.89 2.38 -36.43
CA ILE A 72 -14.17 2.06 -37.65
C ILE A 72 -14.55 0.63 -38.05
N ALA A 73 -15.23 0.51 -39.19
CA ALA A 73 -15.57 -0.76 -39.82
C ALA A 73 -14.38 -1.33 -40.61
N MET A 74 -14.07 -2.61 -40.41
CA MET A 74 -13.23 -3.39 -41.33
C MET A 74 -14.13 -4.24 -42.26
N PRO A 75 -13.79 -4.40 -43.54
CA PRO A 75 -14.67 -5.03 -44.52
C PRO A 75 -14.61 -6.56 -44.44
N MET A 76 -15.79 -7.18 -44.52
CA MET A 76 -16.01 -8.62 -44.56
C MET A 76 -16.14 -9.07 -46.01
N GLU A 77 -15.10 -9.71 -46.56
CA GLU A 77 -15.16 -10.36 -47.87
C GLU A 77 -15.82 -11.74 -47.77
N ARG A 78 -16.70 -12.04 -48.73
CA ARG A 78 -17.52 -13.24 -48.82
C ARG A 78 -16.88 -14.19 -49.83
N SER A 79 -16.57 -15.43 -49.43
CA SER A 79 -16.17 -16.52 -50.34
C SER A 79 -16.94 -17.80 -50.02
N THR A 80 -17.35 -18.52 -51.06
CA THR A 80 -18.34 -19.61 -51.07
C THR A 80 -17.74 -21.00 -51.32
N SER A 81 -18.38 -22.03 -50.74
CA SER A 81 -18.35 -23.49 -51.06
C SER A 81 -17.05 -24.26 -50.70
N SER A 82 -16.99 -25.49 -50.16
CA SER A 82 -17.87 -26.68 -50.06
C SER A 82 -17.32 -27.65 -48.95
N PRO A 83 -17.96 -28.79 -48.56
CA PRO A 83 -17.71 -29.46 -47.26
C PRO A 83 -16.93 -30.81 -47.29
N LEU A 84 -16.48 -31.23 -46.08
CA LEU A 84 -16.08 -32.57 -45.55
C LEU A 84 -14.56 -32.80 -45.27
N PRO A 85 -14.17 -33.69 -44.31
CA PRO A 85 -14.82 -34.14 -43.08
C PRO A 85 -13.93 -34.02 -41.80
N LEU A 86 -14.58 -34.01 -40.63
CA LEU A 86 -13.96 -34.09 -39.30
C LEU A 86 -13.22 -35.42 -39.09
N ALA A 87 -11.92 -35.39 -38.85
CA ALA A 87 -11.19 -36.29 -37.94
C ALA A 87 -9.71 -35.85 -37.84
N LEU A 88 -9.11 -36.02 -36.66
CA LEU A 88 -7.72 -35.71 -36.28
C LEU A 88 -7.40 -34.25 -35.95
N LEU A 89 -7.73 -33.80 -34.73
CA LEU A 89 -6.82 -32.94 -33.94
C LEU A 89 -7.28 -32.87 -32.48
N SER A 90 -7.36 -34.04 -31.84
CA SER A 90 -7.74 -34.16 -30.43
C SER A 90 -6.73 -35.05 -29.69
N PHE A 91 -5.46 -34.65 -29.63
CA PHE A 91 -4.47 -35.34 -28.78
C PHE A 91 -3.19 -34.53 -28.52
N LEU A 92 -3.28 -33.27 -28.06
CA LEU A 92 -2.11 -32.53 -27.53
C LEU A 92 -2.50 -31.54 -26.40
N LEU A 93 -3.33 -31.96 -25.45
CA LEU A 93 -3.64 -31.15 -24.25
C LEU A 93 -3.64 -32.01 -22.99
N PHE A 94 -2.48 -32.56 -22.61
CA PHE A 94 -2.26 -33.05 -21.25
C PHE A 94 -0.81 -32.80 -20.82
N LEU A 95 -0.57 -31.56 -20.38
CA LEU A 95 0.45 -31.22 -19.40
C LEU A 95 -0.26 -30.33 -18.37
N PRO A 96 -0.50 -30.79 -17.13
CA PRO A 96 -1.04 -29.92 -16.11
C PRO A 96 0.13 -29.08 -15.58
N ILE A 97 0.22 -27.84 -16.08
CA ILE A 97 0.99 -26.81 -15.39
C ILE A 97 0.15 -26.44 -14.15
N LEU A 98 0.53 -26.99 -13.00
CA LEU A 98 0.10 -26.54 -11.68
C LEU A 98 0.69 -25.14 -11.41
N HIS A 99 0.08 -24.11 -11.98
CA HIS A 99 0.15 -22.76 -11.41
C HIS A 99 -1.24 -22.47 -10.85
N GLY A 100 -1.34 -22.35 -9.54
CA GLY A 100 -2.55 -21.88 -8.87
C GLY A 100 -2.93 -20.53 -9.44
N LYS A 101 -3.91 -20.51 -10.36
CA LYS A 101 -4.49 -19.27 -10.86
C LYS A 101 -5.24 -18.63 -9.70
N PHE A 102 -4.68 -17.53 -9.21
CA PHE A 102 -5.42 -16.61 -8.36
C PHE A 102 -6.69 -16.20 -9.10
N THR A 103 -7.84 -16.37 -8.46
CA THR A 103 -9.12 -16.04 -9.07
C THR A 103 -9.26 -14.51 -9.14
N GLY A 104 -8.85 -13.91 -10.26
CA GLY A 104 -9.16 -12.52 -10.62
C GLY A 104 -7.99 -11.54 -10.85
N GLY A 105 -6.73 -12.01 -10.91
CA GLY A 105 -5.56 -11.15 -11.17
C GLY A 105 -5.07 -11.17 -12.62
N ALA A 106 -4.52 -10.05 -13.09
CA ALA A 106 -3.67 -9.95 -14.27
C ALA A 106 -2.20 -9.84 -13.83
N GLY A 107 -1.26 -9.96 -14.77
CA GLY A 107 0.16 -9.89 -14.46
C GLY A 107 1.02 -9.97 -15.70
N THR A 108 2.32 -9.76 -15.53
CA THR A 108 3.31 -9.94 -16.60
C THR A 108 3.56 -11.42 -16.88
N ALA A 109 3.96 -11.75 -18.11
CA ALA A 109 4.19 -13.13 -18.53
C ALA A 109 5.33 -13.83 -17.77
N ASP A 110 6.29 -13.06 -17.27
CA ASP A 110 7.41 -13.53 -16.46
C ASP A 110 7.10 -13.61 -14.96
N GLY A 111 5.90 -13.20 -14.54
CA GLY A 111 5.48 -13.19 -13.13
C GLY A 111 6.20 -12.16 -12.27
N SER A 112 6.89 -11.19 -12.88
CA SER A 112 7.52 -10.08 -12.14
C SER A 112 6.49 -9.13 -11.54
N GLU A 113 5.29 -9.07 -12.10
CA GLU A 113 4.18 -8.25 -11.62
C GLU A 113 2.87 -9.04 -11.63
N GLU A 114 2.09 -8.88 -10.56
CA GLU A 114 0.74 -9.43 -10.41
C GLU A 114 -0.15 -8.33 -9.83
N TRP A 115 -1.34 -8.11 -10.37
CA TRP A 115 -2.28 -7.12 -9.84
C TRP A 115 -3.72 -7.58 -10.03
N GLY A 116 -4.62 -7.05 -9.23
CA GLY A 116 -6.03 -7.40 -9.36
C GLY A 116 -6.90 -6.84 -8.26
N TYR A 117 -8.11 -7.38 -8.20
CA TYR A 117 -9.11 -7.00 -7.21
C TYR A 117 -9.43 -8.17 -6.29
N VAL A 118 -9.70 -7.86 -5.03
CA VAL A 118 -10.29 -8.80 -4.08
C VAL A 118 -11.56 -8.18 -3.50
N ALA A 119 -12.67 -8.92 -3.59
CA ALA A 119 -13.88 -8.61 -2.85
C ALA A 119 -13.65 -8.91 -1.37
N VAL A 120 -13.40 -7.87 -0.57
CA VAL A 120 -13.06 -7.98 0.87
C VAL A 120 -14.29 -7.99 1.76
N ARG A 121 -15.37 -7.37 1.28
CA ARG A 121 -16.73 -7.39 1.86
C ARG A 121 -17.75 -7.34 0.72
N PRO A 122 -19.04 -7.64 0.97
CA PRO A 122 -20.08 -7.43 -0.03
C PRO A 122 -20.02 -6.01 -0.58
N LYS A 123 -20.01 -5.88 -1.92
CA LYS A 123 -19.94 -4.61 -2.65
C LYS A 123 -18.66 -3.79 -2.45
N ALA A 124 -17.61 -4.33 -1.84
CA ALA A 124 -16.36 -3.62 -1.56
C ALA A 124 -15.16 -4.39 -2.11
N HIS A 125 -14.41 -3.74 -3.02
CA HIS A 125 -13.35 -4.37 -3.81
C HIS A 125 -12.04 -3.61 -3.63
N MET A 126 -11.00 -4.28 -3.12
CA MET A 126 -9.67 -3.70 -2.95
C MET A 126 -8.78 -4.04 -4.14
N PHE A 127 -8.15 -3.01 -4.72
CA PHE A 127 -7.10 -3.15 -5.70
C PHE A 127 -5.74 -3.33 -5.03
N TRP A 128 -4.94 -4.24 -5.58
CA TRP A 128 -3.59 -4.54 -5.12
C TRP A 128 -2.65 -4.75 -6.32
N TRP A 129 -1.37 -4.45 -6.11
CA TRP A 129 -0.31 -4.67 -7.09
C TRP A 129 0.94 -5.18 -6.39
N LEU A 130 1.35 -6.40 -6.73
CA LEU A 130 2.54 -7.08 -6.25
C LEU A 130 3.64 -7.04 -7.31
N TYR A 131 4.82 -6.60 -6.90
CA TYR A 131 6.06 -6.66 -7.65
C TYR A 131 6.98 -7.69 -7.01
N ARG A 132 7.53 -8.58 -7.83
CA ARG A 132 8.57 -9.54 -7.45
C ARG A 132 9.94 -8.96 -7.78
N SER A 133 10.84 -9.01 -6.81
CA SER A 133 12.19 -8.51 -7.00
C SER A 133 12.98 -9.38 -7.98
N PRO A 134 13.62 -8.81 -9.02
CA PRO A 134 14.59 -9.54 -9.84
C PRO A 134 15.89 -9.84 -9.08
N HIS A 135 16.08 -9.25 -7.89
CA HIS A 135 17.24 -9.43 -7.03
C HIS A 135 17.00 -10.47 -5.93
N ARG A 136 15.84 -11.14 -5.92
CA ARG A 136 15.51 -12.16 -4.93
C ARG A 136 16.57 -13.26 -4.91
N VAL A 137 17.18 -13.45 -3.75
CA VAL A 137 18.08 -14.58 -3.47
C VAL A 137 17.40 -15.53 -2.51
N ASP A 138 17.31 -16.81 -2.89
CA ASP A 138 16.78 -17.88 -2.04
C ASP A 138 17.94 -18.77 -1.59
N ASP A 139 18.64 -18.34 -0.54
CA ASP A 139 19.82 -19.05 0.00
C ASP A 139 19.50 -19.93 1.23
N GLY A 140 18.23 -19.99 1.63
CA GLY A 140 17.75 -20.74 2.79
C GLY A 140 18.19 -20.20 4.17
N SER A 141 18.99 -19.12 4.21
CA SER A 141 19.50 -18.54 5.45
C SER A 141 18.70 -17.30 5.88
N THR A 142 18.39 -16.42 4.94
CA THR A 142 17.67 -15.17 5.18
C THR A 142 16.45 -15.10 4.26
N PRO A 143 15.22 -15.22 4.80
CA PRO A 143 14.02 -15.13 3.99
C PRO A 143 13.93 -13.76 3.30
N TRP A 144 13.72 -13.77 1.98
CA TRP A 144 13.45 -12.55 1.22
C TRP A 144 12.12 -11.94 1.66
N PRO A 145 12.06 -10.66 2.08
CA PRO A 145 10.86 -10.07 2.65
C PRO A 145 9.88 -9.56 1.60
N THR A 146 8.61 -9.44 2.00
CA THR A 146 7.59 -8.70 1.26
C THR A 146 7.21 -7.47 2.08
N VAL A 147 7.22 -6.30 1.44
CA VAL A 147 6.76 -5.04 2.04
C VAL A 147 5.34 -4.76 1.56
N LEU A 148 4.38 -4.69 2.47
CA LEU A 148 3.09 -4.06 2.20
C LEU A 148 3.23 -2.57 2.49
N TRP A 149 3.02 -1.73 1.48
CA TRP A 149 3.03 -0.28 1.61
C TRP A 149 1.63 0.28 1.79
N LEU A 150 1.41 1.07 2.86
CA LEU A 150 0.14 1.76 3.14
C LEU A 150 0.33 3.27 3.18
N GLN A 151 -0.28 3.96 2.21
CA GLN A 151 -0.29 5.42 2.17
C GLN A 151 -1.29 6.03 3.16
N GLY A 152 -1.09 7.31 3.46
CA GLY A 152 -1.95 8.10 4.34
C GLY A 152 -3.10 8.83 3.65
N GLY A 153 -3.31 10.10 4.04
CA GLY A 153 -4.46 10.92 3.66
C GLY A 153 -5.37 11.21 4.86
N PRO A 154 -6.34 10.34 5.21
CA PRO A 154 -6.69 9.04 4.60
C PRO A 154 -7.26 9.16 3.17
N GLY A 155 -7.12 8.11 2.37
CA GLY A 155 -7.67 8.04 1.00
C GLY A 155 -6.68 8.41 -0.11
N ALA A 156 -5.39 8.55 0.22
CA ALA A 156 -4.35 8.69 -0.79
C ALA A 156 -3.98 7.30 -1.34
N SER A 157 -3.81 7.20 -2.66
CA SER A 157 -3.55 5.93 -3.34
C SER A 157 -2.15 5.41 -3.03
N GLY A 158 -2.06 4.20 -2.47
CA GLY A 158 -0.78 3.51 -2.26
C GLY A 158 -0.16 3.05 -3.56
N VAL A 159 -0.98 2.70 -4.55
CA VAL A 159 -0.51 2.39 -5.91
C VAL A 159 -0.09 3.66 -6.65
N GLY A 160 -0.82 4.76 -6.51
CA GLY A 160 -0.50 6.02 -7.20
C GLY A 160 0.73 6.70 -6.62
N LEU A 161 0.75 6.97 -5.31
CA LEU A 161 1.83 7.70 -4.65
C LEU A 161 2.99 6.77 -4.27
N GLY A 162 2.71 5.75 -3.46
CA GLY A 162 3.75 4.85 -2.95
C GLY A 162 4.56 4.15 -4.04
N ASN A 163 3.88 3.66 -5.08
CA ASN A 163 4.56 3.01 -6.21
C ASN A 163 5.30 4.05 -7.08
N PHE A 164 4.59 4.99 -7.71
CA PHE A 164 5.17 5.79 -8.78
C PHE A 164 5.91 7.05 -8.31
N LEU A 165 5.62 7.58 -7.12
CA LEU A 165 6.31 8.76 -6.58
C LEU A 165 7.41 8.40 -5.58
N GLU A 166 7.29 7.28 -4.88
CA GLU A 166 8.16 6.98 -3.73
C GLU A 166 9.10 5.80 -3.98
N ILE A 167 8.64 4.56 -3.74
CA ILE A 167 9.52 3.39 -3.55
C ILE A 167 9.41 2.33 -4.66
N GLY A 168 8.46 2.47 -5.57
CA GLY A 168 8.19 1.50 -6.63
C GLY A 168 9.26 1.45 -7.72
N LEU A 169 9.00 0.61 -8.73
CA LEU A 169 9.97 0.33 -9.79
C LEU A 169 10.17 1.51 -10.73
N LEU A 170 9.09 2.20 -11.05
CA LEU A 170 9.04 3.28 -12.03
C LEU A 170 8.72 4.61 -11.36
N ASP A 171 9.14 5.70 -11.99
CA ASP A 171 8.62 7.03 -11.66
C ASP A 171 7.28 7.32 -12.39
N VAL A 172 6.73 8.52 -12.18
CA VAL A 172 5.46 8.96 -12.80
C VAL A 172 5.54 9.09 -14.32
N ASP A 173 6.74 9.25 -14.87
CA ASP A 173 7.02 9.30 -16.30
C ASP A 173 7.36 7.91 -16.87
N LEU A 174 7.18 6.86 -16.05
CA LEU A 174 7.45 5.45 -16.35
C LEU A 174 8.93 5.13 -16.60
N ASN A 175 9.85 5.95 -16.10
CA ASN A 175 11.27 5.65 -16.16
C ASN A 175 11.69 4.76 -14.98
N PRO A 176 12.63 3.82 -15.16
CA PRO A 176 13.17 3.00 -14.08
C PRO A 176 13.80 3.83 -12.96
N ARG A 177 13.50 3.47 -11.70
CA ARG A 177 13.99 4.14 -10.50
C ARG A 177 15.17 3.37 -9.88
N ASN A 178 16.34 4.01 -9.84
CA ASN A 178 17.53 3.44 -9.19
C ASN A 178 17.44 3.36 -7.66
N SER A 179 16.49 4.06 -7.03
CA SER A 179 16.24 4.04 -5.59
C SER A 179 15.08 3.12 -5.18
N THR A 180 14.56 2.29 -6.11
CA THR A 180 13.45 1.38 -5.83
C THR A 180 13.77 0.42 -4.67
N TRP A 181 12.76 0.15 -3.85
CA TRP A 181 12.88 -0.80 -2.75
C TRP A 181 12.85 -2.26 -3.23
N LEU A 182 12.52 -2.50 -4.51
CA LEU A 182 12.63 -3.82 -5.12
C LEU A 182 14.06 -4.38 -5.06
N GLN A 183 15.08 -3.57 -4.80
CA GLN A 183 16.44 -4.05 -4.56
C GLN A 183 16.57 -4.93 -3.31
N ARG A 184 15.62 -4.87 -2.38
CA ARG A 184 15.72 -5.49 -1.05
C ARG A 184 14.47 -6.25 -0.59
N ALA A 185 13.34 -6.12 -1.30
CA ALA A 185 12.08 -6.77 -0.95
C ALA A 185 11.20 -6.97 -2.19
N ASP A 186 10.23 -7.87 -2.09
CA ASP A 186 9.03 -7.81 -2.95
C ASP A 186 8.13 -6.67 -2.44
N LEU A 187 7.44 -5.96 -3.33
CA LEU A 187 6.60 -4.81 -2.95
C LEU A 187 5.13 -5.11 -3.25
N LEU A 188 4.28 -5.01 -2.23
CA LEU A 188 2.83 -5.10 -2.33
C LEU A 188 2.23 -3.72 -2.06
N PHE A 189 1.72 -3.09 -3.11
CA PHE A 189 0.96 -1.84 -3.01
C PHE A 189 -0.52 -2.15 -2.94
N VAL A 190 -1.23 -1.43 -2.08
CA VAL A 190 -2.68 -1.57 -1.92
C VAL A 190 -3.31 -0.19 -1.87
N ASP A 191 -4.40 -0.02 -2.60
CA ASP A 191 -5.22 1.17 -2.46
C ASP A 191 -6.20 0.97 -1.29
N SER A 192 -5.89 1.61 -0.16
CA SER A 192 -6.62 1.45 1.10
C SER A 192 -6.93 2.81 1.73
N PRO A 193 -8.12 3.00 2.32
CA PRO A 193 -9.25 2.05 2.42
C PRO A 193 -10.00 1.85 1.10
N VAL A 194 -10.99 0.94 1.06
CA VAL A 194 -11.87 0.79 -0.11
C VAL A 194 -12.52 2.13 -0.47
N GLY A 195 -12.54 2.48 -1.76
CA GLY A 195 -12.91 3.80 -2.27
C GLY A 195 -11.72 4.69 -2.62
N THR A 196 -10.50 4.26 -2.26
CA THR A 196 -9.23 4.92 -2.60
C THR A 196 -8.71 4.46 -3.95
N GLY A 197 -8.16 5.36 -4.77
CA GLY A 197 -7.46 5.00 -6.00
C GLY A 197 -8.31 4.13 -6.92
N TYR A 198 -7.83 2.93 -7.22
CA TYR A 198 -8.56 1.93 -8.00
C TYR A 198 -9.52 1.07 -7.17
N SER A 199 -9.35 1.00 -5.85
CA SER A 199 -10.30 0.30 -4.97
C SER A 199 -11.66 1.00 -4.97
N TYR A 200 -12.74 0.23 -5.09
CA TYR A 200 -14.08 0.79 -5.27
C TYR A 200 -15.14 0.06 -4.45
N VAL A 201 -16.25 0.77 -4.24
CA VAL A 201 -17.51 0.19 -3.75
C VAL A 201 -18.55 0.24 -4.85
N GLU A 202 -19.47 -0.73 -4.86
CA GLU A 202 -20.66 -0.68 -5.73
C GLU A 202 -21.75 0.23 -5.15
N ASP A 203 -21.63 0.57 -3.86
CA ASP A 203 -22.61 1.33 -3.08
C ASP A 203 -21.89 2.10 -1.97
N ASP A 204 -22.11 3.42 -1.88
CA ASP A 204 -21.44 4.32 -0.93
C ASP A 204 -21.64 3.90 0.53
N THR A 205 -22.70 3.15 0.85
CA THR A 205 -22.92 2.62 2.20
C THR A 205 -21.83 1.63 2.64
N ALA A 206 -21.07 1.07 1.69
CA ALA A 206 -19.98 0.14 1.92
C ALA A 206 -18.60 0.81 2.11
N LEU A 207 -18.50 2.15 2.00
CA LEU A 207 -17.28 2.88 2.33
C LEU A 207 -16.88 2.65 3.79
N VAL A 208 -15.57 2.61 4.03
CA VAL A 208 -14.98 2.39 5.36
C VAL A 208 -15.25 3.58 6.27
N LYS A 209 -15.67 3.31 7.51
CA LYS A 209 -16.03 4.34 8.50
C LYS A 209 -15.09 4.40 9.69
N THR A 210 -14.31 3.34 9.90
CA THR A 210 -13.40 3.23 11.05
C THR A 210 -12.07 2.58 10.67
N ASP A 211 -11.02 2.86 11.43
CA ASP A 211 -9.70 2.23 11.24
C ASP A 211 -9.79 0.70 11.39
N GLN A 212 -10.69 0.20 12.25
CA GLN A 212 -10.94 -1.23 12.45
C GLN A 212 -11.58 -1.90 11.23
N GLU A 213 -12.55 -1.24 10.59
CA GLU A 213 -13.14 -1.73 9.34
C GLU A 213 -12.09 -1.78 8.22
N GLY A 214 -11.25 -0.73 8.09
CA GLY A 214 -10.16 -0.71 7.12
C GLY A 214 -9.13 -1.82 7.36
N ALA A 215 -8.79 -2.09 8.62
CA ALA A 215 -7.91 -3.19 8.99
C ALA A 215 -8.53 -4.57 8.71
N ALA A 216 -9.83 -4.74 8.93
CA ALA A 216 -10.55 -5.97 8.61
C ALA A 216 -10.55 -6.24 7.10
N ASP A 217 -10.78 -5.21 6.29
CA ASP A 217 -10.74 -5.29 4.82
C ASP A 217 -9.34 -5.68 4.32
N LEU A 218 -8.30 -5.00 4.82
CA LEU A 218 -6.90 -5.35 4.53
C LEU A 218 -6.54 -6.78 4.99
N THR A 219 -7.07 -7.23 6.13
CA THR A 219 -6.85 -8.61 6.60
C THR A 219 -7.53 -9.63 5.69
N ALA A 220 -8.72 -9.33 5.18
CA ALA A 220 -9.42 -10.17 4.21
C ALA A 220 -8.65 -10.26 2.88
N LEU A 221 -8.08 -9.15 2.41
CA LEU A 221 -7.16 -9.12 1.27
C LEU A 221 -5.95 -10.03 1.51
N LEU A 222 -5.26 -9.89 2.65
CA LEU A 222 -4.10 -10.72 2.97
C LEU A 222 -4.45 -12.21 3.07
N LYS A 223 -5.60 -12.56 3.65
CA LYS A 223 -6.10 -13.95 3.67
C LYS A 223 -6.25 -14.51 2.26
N LYS A 224 -6.80 -13.73 1.34
CA LYS A 224 -6.94 -14.13 -0.06
C LYS A 224 -5.58 -14.33 -0.72
N LEU A 225 -4.68 -13.35 -0.60
CA LEU A 225 -3.36 -13.40 -1.24
C LEU A 225 -2.45 -14.51 -0.69
N PHE A 226 -2.40 -14.70 0.63
CA PHE A 226 -1.40 -15.57 1.26
C PHE A 226 -1.85 -17.01 1.43
N ASN A 227 -3.13 -17.30 1.72
CA ASN A 227 -3.53 -18.66 2.11
C ASN A 227 -3.36 -19.72 1.01
N GLU A 228 -3.36 -19.30 -0.25
CA GLU A 228 -3.21 -20.16 -1.43
C GLU A 228 -1.85 -19.98 -2.14
N ASN A 229 -0.96 -19.13 -1.61
CA ASN A 229 0.33 -18.83 -2.22
C ASN A 229 1.50 -19.20 -1.28
N GLU A 230 2.06 -20.41 -1.47
CA GLU A 230 3.17 -20.89 -0.65
C GLU A 230 4.43 -20.01 -0.72
N GLN A 231 4.66 -19.34 -1.85
CA GLN A 231 5.83 -18.47 -2.00
C GLN A 231 5.70 -17.24 -1.09
N LEU A 232 4.51 -16.63 -1.03
CA LEU A 232 4.22 -15.54 -0.11
C LEU A 232 4.26 -16.00 1.36
N GLN A 233 3.81 -17.23 1.67
CA GLN A 233 3.86 -17.77 3.03
C GLN A 233 5.29 -17.92 3.58
N ARG A 234 6.27 -18.17 2.72
CA ARG A 234 7.70 -18.27 3.09
C ARG A 234 8.36 -16.90 3.28
N SER A 235 7.76 -15.85 2.72
CA SER A 235 8.24 -14.47 2.83
C SER A 235 7.70 -13.81 4.10
N PRO A 236 8.55 -13.24 4.98
CA PRO A 236 8.08 -12.42 6.08
C PRO A 236 7.47 -11.12 5.54
N LEU A 237 6.23 -10.84 5.93
CA LEU A 237 5.53 -9.60 5.60
C LEU A 237 5.93 -8.49 6.59
N TYR A 238 6.40 -7.37 6.06
CA TYR A 238 6.56 -6.12 6.80
C TYR A 238 5.48 -5.14 6.34
N VAL A 239 4.69 -4.63 7.28
CA VAL A 239 3.71 -3.58 6.99
C VAL A 239 4.38 -2.25 7.22
N ILE A 240 4.59 -1.48 6.16
CA ILE A 240 5.27 -0.19 6.19
C ILE A 240 4.28 0.87 5.74
N ALA A 241 4.21 1.98 6.47
CA ALA A 241 3.21 3.00 6.21
C ALA A 241 3.72 4.42 6.41
N GLU A 242 3.02 5.36 5.80
CA GLU A 242 3.30 6.80 5.88
C GLU A 242 2.06 7.57 6.35
N SER A 243 2.26 8.67 7.09
CA SER A 243 1.19 9.63 7.43
C SER A 243 0.02 8.95 8.17
N TYR A 244 -1.24 9.16 7.75
CA TYR A 244 -2.40 8.48 8.34
C TYR A 244 -2.34 6.94 8.16
N GLY A 245 -1.57 6.46 7.17
CA GLY A 245 -1.35 5.05 6.91
C GLY A 245 -0.78 4.33 8.13
N GLY A 246 -0.07 5.03 9.01
CA GLY A 246 0.41 4.47 10.27
C GLY A 246 -0.70 3.97 11.19
N LYS A 247 -1.87 4.65 11.24
CA LYS A 247 -3.02 4.16 12.01
C LYS A 247 -3.58 2.87 11.41
N PHE A 248 -3.67 2.80 10.08
CA PHE A 248 -4.07 1.58 9.38
C PHE A 248 -3.05 0.45 9.61
N ALA A 249 -1.75 0.73 9.57
CA ALA A 249 -0.70 -0.26 9.77
C ALA A 249 -0.69 -0.87 11.18
N VAL A 250 -0.84 -0.05 12.22
CA VAL A 250 -0.90 -0.54 13.61
C VAL A 250 -2.16 -1.37 13.82
N THR A 251 -3.31 -0.90 13.33
CA THR A 251 -4.59 -1.61 13.46
C THR A 251 -4.60 -2.92 12.66
N LEU A 252 -4.03 -2.90 11.45
CA LEU A 252 -3.82 -4.09 10.63
C LEU A 252 -2.88 -5.09 11.31
N GLY A 253 -1.77 -4.62 11.87
CA GLY A 253 -0.80 -5.47 12.57
C GLY A 253 -1.45 -6.27 13.69
N LEU A 254 -2.32 -5.65 14.49
CA LEU A 254 -3.10 -6.33 15.53
C LEU A 254 -4.06 -7.37 14.93
N SER A 255 -4.87 -6.98 13.94
CA SER A 255 -5.83 -7.85 13.26
C SER A 255 -5.15 -9.08 12.60
N VAL A 256 -4.00 -8.89 11.97
CA VAL A 256 -3.19 -9.95 11.36
C VAL A 256 -2.66 -10.92 12.41
N VAL A 257 -2.14 -10.42 13.54
CA VAL A 257 -1.67 -11.28 14.63
C VAL A 257 -2.80 -12.14 15.18
N GLU A 258 -4.00 -11.57 15.34
CA GLU A 258 -5.19 -12.31 15.78
C GLU A 258 -5.59 -13.37 14.76
N ALA A 259 -5.66 -13.03 13.47
CA ALA A 259 -6.00 -13.97 12.40
C ALA A 259 -4.98 -15.12 12.27
N ILE A 260 -3.68 -14.86 12.46
CA ILE A 260 -2.63 -15.89 12.48
C ILE A 260 -2.83 -16.82 13.67
N ARG A 261 -3.10 -16.28 14.87
CA ARG A 261 -3.33 -17.09 16.09
C ARG A 261 -4.59 -17.96 15.97
N ALA A 262 -5.61 -17.47 15.29
CA ALA A 262 -6.83 -18.22 15.00
C ALA A 262 -6.66 -19.28 13.90
N GLY A 263 -5.51 -19.31 13.21
CA GLY A 263 -5.25 -20.23 12.09
C GLY A 263 -5.96 -19.84 10.78
N GLU A 264 -6.52 -18.63 10.71
CA GLU A 264 -7.27 -18.14 9.56
C GLU A 264 -6.39 -17.49 8.48
N LEU A 265 -5.19 -17.08 8.86
CA LEU A 265 -4.21 -16.45 7.98
C LEU A 265 -2.85 -17.16 8.09
N LYS A 266 -2.39 -17.75 6.98
CA LYS A 266 -1.08 -18.38 6.84
C LYS A 266 -0.07 -17.33 6.39
N LEU A 267 0.54 -16.63 7.35
CA LEU A 267 1.48 -15.55 7.07
C LEU A 267 2.53 -15.45 8.18
N GLN A 268 3.75 -15.09 7.83
CA GLN A 268 4.79 -14.73 8.77
C GLN A 268 4.84 -13.20 8.89
N LEU A 269 4.39 -12.64 10.01
CA LEU A 269 4.50 -11.19 10.24
C LEU A 269 5.91 -10.86 10.73
N GLY A 270 6.67 -10.12 9.93
CA GLY A 270 8.02 -9.65 10.24
C GLY A 270 8.02 -8.41 11.13
N GLY A 271 7.08 -7.49 10.92
CA GLY A 271 6.95 -6.29 11.75
C GLY A 271 6.06 -5.21 11.14
N VAL A 272 5.91 -4.11 11.89
CA VAL A 272 5.21 -2.91 11.45
C VAL A 272 6.16 -1.71 11.55
N VAL A 273 6.29 -0.93 10.48
CA VAL A 273 7.18 0.23 10.40
C VAL A 273 6.36 1.47 10.03
N LEU A 274 6.60 2.56 10.75
CA LEU A 274 5.82 3.79 10.67
C LEU A 274 6.72 4.93 10.22
N GLY A 275 6.61 5.36 8.97
CA GLY A 275 7.24 6.57 8.43
C GLY A 275 6.36 7.78 8.71
N ASP A 276 6.89 8.79 9.39
CA ASP A 276 6.27 10.12 9.57
C ASP A 276 4.75 10.06 9.86
N SER A 277 4.35 9.14 10.72
CA SER A 277 2.97 8.68 10.86
C SER A 277 2.18 9.48 11.90
N TRP A 278 0.92 9.82 11.57
CA TRP A 278 0.02 10.54 12.46
C TRP A 278 -0.69 9.60 13.44
N ILE A 279 -0.01 9.21 14.52
CA ILE A 279 -0.49 8.18 15.47
C ILE A 279 -1.25 8.78 16.66
N SER A 280 -0.66 9.76 17.34
CA SER A 280 -1.22 10.40 18.54
C SER A 280 -1.60 11.84 18.19
N PRO A 281 -2.89 12.13 17.92
CA PRO A 281 -3.34 13.48 17.59
C PRO A 281 -2.93 14.52 18.65
N GLU A 282 -3.03 14.13 19.92
CA GLU A 282 -2.70 14.97 21.06
C GLU A 282 -1.22 15.37 21.06
N ASP A 283 -0.32 14.38 21.04
CA ASP A 283 1.13 14.64 21.02
C ASP A 283 1.55 15.42 19.77
N PHE A 284 0.94 15.11 18.61
CA PHE A 284 1.18 15.86 17.39
C PHE A 284 0.78 17.32 17.56
N VAL A 285 -0.49 17.62 17.90
CA VAL A 285 -0.98 19.00 18.00
C VAL A 285 -0.16 19.82 18.99
N PHE A 286 0.19 19.26 20.16
CA PHE A 286 0.99 19.96 21.15
C PHE A 286 2.45 20.18 20.74
N SER A 287 2.99 19.34 19.85
CA SER A 287 4.38 19.52 19.36
C SER A 287 4.53 20.61 18.28
N TRP A 288 3.46 20.98 17.57
CA TRP A 288 3.56 21.85 16.40
C TRP A 288 3.96 23.28 16.75
N GLY A 289 3.39 23.87 17.81
CA GLY A 289 3.73 25.21 18.25
C GLY A 289 5.24 25.36 18.51
N PRO A 290 5.82 24.57 19.44
CA PRO A 290 7.25 24.58 19.70
C PRO A 290 8.10 24.32 18.46
N LEU A 291 7.74 23.30 17.65
CA LEU A 291 8.47 22.97 16.43
C LEU A 291 8.53 24.15 15.47
N LEU A 292 7.38 24.77 15.17
CA LEU A 292 7.28 25.88 14.23
C LEU A 292 8.02 27.12 14.73
N ARG A 293 8.01 27.39 16.04
CA ARG A 293 8.86 28.45 16.60
C ARG A 293 10.34 28.14 16.38
N ASP A 294 10.78 26.93 16.70
CA ASP A 294 12.19 26.56 16.65
C ASP A 294 12.74 26.56 15.22
N VAL A 295 11.89 26.31 14.21
CA VAL A 295 12.23 26.48 12.79
C VAL A 295 11.93 27.88 12.23
N SER A 296 11.74 28.87 13.10
CA SER A 296 11.50 30.28 12.73
C SER A 296 10.29 30.50 11.81
N ARG A 297 9.26 29.66 11.96
CA ARG A 297 7.96 29.79 11.28
C ARG A 297 6.90 30.48 12.14
N LEU A 298 7.10 30.52 13.46
CA LEU A 298 6.32 31.31 14.41
C LEU A 298 7.25 32.16 15.27
N ASP A 299 6.78 33.34 15.64
CA ASP A 299 7.37 34.14 16.73
C ASP A 299 6.77 33.74 18.09
N LEU A 300 7.13 34.46 19.15
CA LEU A 300 6.66 34.16 20.50
C LEU A 300 5.14 34.37 20.66
N ASP A 301 4.60 35.41 20.04
CA ASP A 301 3.17 35.72 20.07
C ASP A 301 2.36 34.65 19.31
N GLY A 302 2.88 34.18 18.18
CA GLY A 302 2.35 33.07 17.41
C GLY A 302 2.37 31.74 18.16
N LEU A 303 3.46 31.44 18.89
CA LEU A 303 3.52 30.27 19.77
C LEU A 303 2.48 30.33 20.89
N GLU A 304 2.37 31.47 21.59
CA GLU A 304 1.40 31.63 22.67
C GLU A 304 -0.03 31.45 22.14
N SER A 305 -0.33 32.01 20.97
CA SER A 305 -1.62 31.86 20.31
C SER A 305 -1.91 30.40 19.93
N ALA A 306 -0.93 29.68 19.38
CA ALA A 306 -1.08 28.27 19.00
C ALA A 306 -1.34 27.37 20.21
N ASN A 307 -0.69 27.63 21.35
CA ASN A 307 -0.84 26.83 22.56
C ASN A 307 -2.12 27.11 23.36
N ARG A 308 -2.85 28.20 23.07
CA ARG A 308 -4.14 28.50 23.73
C ARG A 308 -5.31 27.63 23.25
N LEU A 309 -5.13 26.88 22.16
CA LEU A 309 -6.16 26.04 21.54
C LEU A 309 -6.16 24.59 22.04
N GLY A 310 -5.28 24.24 22.97
CA GLY A 310 -5.23 22.92 23.61
C GLY A 310 -5.66 22.94 25.06
#